data_AF-A0A2S2P581-F1
#
_entry.id   AF-A0A2S2P581-F1
#
_cell.length_a   1.000
_cell.length_b   1.000
_cell.length_c   1.000
_cell.angle_alpha   90.00
_cell.angle_beta   90.00
_cell.angle_gamma   90.00
#
_symmetry.space_group_name_H-M   'P 1'
#
loop_
_entity.id
_entity.type
_entity.pdbx_description
1 polymer ?
#
loop_
_entity_poly.entity_id
_entity_poly.type
_entity_poly.pdbx_seq_one_letter_code
_entity_poly.pdbx_strand_id
1 'polypeptide(L)'
;MESIYPRRVPVMGNLTGNGWTVASQESVLSLIVVLGSSVSLVGLIFAFITYSLFSDLRTMSGTALMYMLANMFLTQLFYVVGVGGVQEDNLCMCLAFGIHYLRLAIISWLCVMTYDMLITFRNNVNLNPRPEPVNVLISRFVKYSLFAWGVPSLSVISASVMRVTINHQNVDNLNPYNCWFFEKTIYNLTFAMPALCCFAAIADSLVRSWLTARATVGLQVDKKTRLKMHRKRTLQLHLYVKIATLLFAVNVFGYVARNGSPASDPVAWIAYNVGHSLQGILVALAVTCNCQVLKIYTRSFARRRRRRPRNGSATALFDKRDNDISDTTYLQNLTWDPVPLPV
;
A
#
# COMPACT_ATOMS: atom_id res chain seq x y z
N MET A 1 -25.90 35.98 17.18
CA MET A 1 -27.02 35.05 17.41
C MET A 1 -27.70 34.83 16.08
N GLU A 2 -27.73 33.57 15.63
CA GLU A 2 -28.61 32.99 14.60
C GLU A 2 -28.48 33.58 13.17
N SER A 3 -28.06 32.82 12.16
CA SER A 3 -28.76 31.62 11.70
C SER A 3 -27.82 30.48 11.28
N ILE A 4 -27.99 29.39 12.00
CA ILE A 4 -27.57 28.04 11.69
C ILE A 4 -28.61 27.49 10.70
N TYR A 5 -28.20 27.05 9.51
CA TYR A 5 -28.61 25.79 8.86
C TYR A 5 -27.90 25.64 7.50
N PRO A 6 -27.08 24.60 7.30
CA PRO A 6 -26.58 24.26 5.98
C PRO A 6 -27.74 23.71 5.15
N ARG A 7 -27.96 24.31 3.98
CA ARG A 7 -28.94 23.85 3.00
C ARG A 7 -28.53 22.43 2.57
N ARG A 8 -29.17 21.41 3.17
CA ARG A 8 -29.17 20.04 2.63
C ARG A 8 -29.55 20.13 1.15
N VAL A 9 -28.80 19.44 0.31
CA VAL A 9 -29.19 19.18 -1.07
C VAL A 9 -30.62 18.62 -1.04
N PRO A 10 -31.60 19.25 -1.71
CA PRO A 10 -32.96 18.71 -1.76
C PRO A 10 -32.91 17.38 -2.51
N VAL A 11 -33.01 16.29 -1.76
CA VAL A 11 -33.54 15.03 -2.28
C VAL A 11 -35.01 15.32 -2.62
N MET A 12 -35.38 15.14 -3.89
CA MET A 12 -36.69 15.45 -4.50
C MET A 12 -36.92 16.94 -4.85
N GLY A 13 -36.38 17.38 -5.99
CA GLY A 13 -36.85 18.55 -6.74
C GLY A 13 -37.61 18.10 -7.99
N ASN A 14 -38.85 18.56 -8.14
CA ASN A 14 -39.80 18.14 -9.15
C ASN A 14 -39.48 18.71 -10.56
N LEU A 15 -39.42 17.79 -11.52
CA LEU A 15 -39.58 17.81 -12.99
C LEU A 15 -39.71 19.14 -13.74
N THR A 16 -38.68 19.51 -14.51
CA THR A 16 -38.78 19.90 -15.95
C THR A 16 -37.43 19.69 -16.66
N GLY A 17 -37.47 19.46 -17.98
CA GLY A 17 -36.48 18.73 -18.78
C GLY A 17 -35.09 19.36 -18.94
N ASN A 18 -34.12 18.49 -19.23
CA ASN A 18 -32.70 18.70 -19.55
C ASN A 18 -31.68 18.83 -18.39
N GLY A 19 -32.12 19.00 -17.13
CA GLY A 19 -31.23 18.96 -15.94
C GLY A 19 -31.00 17.57 -15.32
N TRP A 20 -31.72 16.55 -15.78
CA TRP A 20 -31.81 15.23 -15.14
C TRP A 20 -30.57 14.35 -15.32
N THR A 21 -29.80 14.50 -16.39
CA THR A 21 -28.68 13.60 -16.69
C THR A 21 -27.42 13.97 -15.89
N VAL A 22 -27.12 15.26 -15.73
CA VAL A 22 -25.88 15.71 -15.09
C VAL A 22 -25.98 15.63 -13.56
N ALA A 23 -27.09 16.09 -12.96
CA ALA A 23 -27.27 16.05 -11.51
C ALA A 23 -27.40 14.61 -10.95
N SER A 24 -27.98 13.69 -11.71
CA SER A 24 -28.05 12.27 -11.34
C SER A 24 -26.69 11.58 -11.45
N GLN A 25 -25.88 11.91 -12.45
CA GLN A 25 -24.54 11.33 -12.64
C GLN A 25 -23.59 11.67 -11.48
N GLU A 26 -23.53 12.93 -11.04
CA GLU A 26 -22.69 13.35 -9.91
C GLU A 26 -23.15 12.71 -8.58
N SER A 27 -24.48 12.59 -8.39
CA SER A 27 -25.06 11.93 -7.21
C SER A 27 -24.74 10.43 -7.16
N VAL A 28 -24.85 9.75 -8.30
CA VAL A 28 -24.52 8.32 -8.42
C VAL A 28 -23.01 8.09 -8.25
N LEU A 29 -22.18 8.96 -8.84
CA LEU A 29 -20.72 8.89 -8.70
C LEU A 29 -20.30 9.05 -7.24
N SER A 30 -20.87 10.03 -6.53
CA SER A 30 -20.62 10.24 -5.10
C SER A 30 -21.01 9.01 -4.27
N LEU A 31 -22.17 8.41 -4.53
CA LEU A 31 -22.59 7.17 -3.87
C LEU A 31 -21.60 6.02 -4.11
N ILE A 32 -21.17 5.81 -5.35
CA ILE A 32 -20.19 4.77 -5.70
C ILE A 32 -18.86 5.02 -4.98
N VAL A 33 -18.37 6.26 -4.98
CA VAL A 33 -17.13 6.64 -4.32
C VAL A 33 -17.19 6.40 -2.82
N VAL A 34 -18.30 6.78 -2.17
CA VAL A 34 -18.49 6.60 -0.73
C VAL A 34 -18.52 5.11 -0.39
N LEU A 35 -19.37 4.32 -1.07
CA LEU A 35 -19.47 2.87 -0.81
C LEU A 35 -18.16 2.14 -1.11
N GLY A 36 -17.53 2.43 -2.26
CA GLY A 36 -16.24 1.86 -2.66
C GLY A 36 -15.13 2.20 -1.65
N SER A 37 -15.08 3.45 -1.21
CA SER A 37 -14.10 3.89 -0.21
C SER A 37 -14.34 3.27 1.16
N SER A 38 -15.60 3.11 1.60
CA SER A 38 -15.92 2.41 2.85
C SER A 38 -15.44 0.96 2.84
N VAL A 39 -15.70 0.23 1.75
CA VAL A 39 -15.21 -1.15 1.59
C VAL A 39 -13.68 -1.20 1.55
N SER A 40 -13.05 -0.25 0.84
CA SER A 40 -11.59 -0.11 0.81
C SER A 40 -10.98 0.16 2.19
N LEU A 41 -11.59 1.03 3.00
CA LEU A 41 -11.13 1.32 4.37
C LEU A 41 -11.14 0.05 5.24
N VAL A 42 -12.22 -0.72 5.20
CA VAL A 42 -12.33 -1.99 5.94
C VAL A 42 -11.26 -2.99 5.48
N GLY A 43 -11.06 -3.13 4.16
CA GLY A 43 -10.02 -3.99 3.60
C GLY A 43 -8.60 -3.58 4.02
N LEU A 44 -8.31 -2.28 4.02
CA LEU A 44 -7.02 -1.73 4.44
C LEU A 44 -6.76 -1.96 5.94
N ILE A 45 -7.77 -1.79 6.80
CA ILE A 45 -7.66 -2.10 8.24
C ILE A 45 -7.32 -3.58 8.43
N PHE A 46 -8.03 -4.47 7.73
CA PHE A 46 -7.75 -5.91 7.81
C PHE A 46 -6.32 -6.25 7.35
N ALA A 47 -5.85 -5.65 6.25
CA ALA A 47 -4.49 -5.81 5.77
C ALA A 47 -3.45 -5.29 6.79
N PHE A 48 -3.71 -4.12 7.38
CA PHE A 48 -2.85 -3.53 8.40
C PHE A 48 -2.74 -4.39 9.66
N ILE A 49 -3.87 -4.89 10.17
CA ILE A 49 -3.91 -5.80 11.33
C ILE A 49 -3.16 -7.09 11.01
N THR A 50 -3.39 -7.67 9.84
CA THR A 50 -2.70 -8.89 9.37
C THR A 50 -1.18 -8.70 9.42
N TYR A 51 -0.66 -7.64 8.81
CA TYR A 51 0.78 -7.38 8.78
C TYR A 51 1.35 -6.97 10.14
N SER A 52 0.54 -6.40 11.03
CA SER A 52 0.95 -6.06 12.39
C SER A 52 1.08 -7.30 13.30
N LEU A 53 0.17 -8.27 13.16
CA LEU A 53 0.12 -9.45 14.03
C LEU A 53 1.15 -10.53 13.68
N PHE A 54 1.53 -10.63 12.41
CA PHE A 54 2.50 -11.65 11.97
C PHE A 54 3.92 -11.08 12.01
N SER A 55 4.61 -11.26 13.14
CA SER A 55 6.01 -10.88 13.33
C SER A 55 6.96 -11.48 12.28
N ASP A 56 6.62 -12.65 11.74
CA ASP A 56 7.34 -13.32 10.64
C ASP A 56 7.38 -12.50 9.33
N LEU A 57 6.49 -11.50 9.18
CA LEU A 57 6.43 -10.57 8.04
C LEU A 57 7.12 -9.23 8.34
N ARG A 58 7.61 -9.00 9.56
CA ARG A 58 8.17 -7.73 10.04
C ARG A 58 9.64 -7.52 9.61
N THR A 59 9.91 -7.79 8.34
CA THR A 59 11.16 -7.38 7.69
C THR A 59 11.13 -5.87 7.40
N MET A 60 12.25 -5.28 6.99
CA MET A 60 12.31 -3.87 6.56
C MET A 60 11.21 -3.53 5.55
N SER A 61 11.03 -4.39 4.54
CA SER A 61 10.00 -4.20 3.52
C SER A 61 8.57 -4.40 4.07
N GLY A 62 8.38 -5.23 5.10
CA GLY A 62 7.10 -5.39 5.79
C GLY A 62 6.69 -4.15 6.58
N THR A 63 7.64 -3.53 7.29
CA THR A 63 7.40 -2.26 7.98
C THR A 63 7.11 -1.12 6.99
N ALA A 64 7.86 -1.04 5.89
CA ALA A 64 7.58 -0.08 4.81
C ALA A 64 6.19 -0.27 4.20
N LEU A 65 5.77 -1.53 4.00
CA LEU A 65 4.42 -1.86 3.54
C LEU A 65 3.34 -1.41 4.52
N MET A 66 3.57 -1.51 5.83
CA MET A 66 2.62 -0.99 6.83
C MET A 66 2.45 0.53 6.72
N TYR A 67 3.54 1.29 6.55
CA TYR A 67 3.45 2.74 6.32
C TYR A 67 2.72 3.07 5.02
N MET A 68 2.98 2.32 3.94
CA MET A 68 2.28 2.46 2.67
C MET A 68 0.77 2.22 2.83
N LEU A 69 0.37 1.17 3.56
CA LEU A 69 -1.04 0.86 3.85
C LEU A 69 -1.70 1.94 4.73
N ALA A 70 -1.00 2.46 5.73
CA ALA A 70 -1.48 3.54 6.58
C ALA A 70 -1.70 4.83 5.77
N ASN A 71 -0.76 5.18 4.88
CA ASN A 71 -0.92 6.32 3.98
C ASN A 71 -2.08 6.12 2.99
N MET A 72 -2.29 4.91 2.47
CA MET A 72 -3.47 4.60 1.65
C MET A 72 -4.77 4.78 2.43
N PHE A 73 -4.83 4.29 3.67
CA PHE A 73 -6.01 4.46 4.53
C PHE A 73 -6.31 5.95 4.76
N LEU A 74 -5.30 6.75 5.12
CA LEU A 74 -5.48 8.17 5.37
C LEU A 74 -5.84 8.94 4.09
N THR A 75 -5.25 8.57 2.95
CA THR A 75 -5.62 9.12 1.64
C THR A 75 -7.09 8.86 1.36
N GLN A 76 -7.57 7.62 1.57
CA GLN A 76 -8.95 7.24 1.34
C GLN A 76 -9.92 7.97 2.29
N LEU A 77 -9.52 8.16 3.55
CA LEU A 77 -10.31 8.89 4.53
C LEU A 77 -10.45 10.37 4.14
N PHE A 78 -9.33 11.03 3.81
CA PHE A 78 -9.37 12.39 3.29
C PHE A 78 -10.15 12.45 1.97
N TYR A 79 -10.13 11.36 1.19
CA TYR A 79 -10.96 11.19 -0.01
C TYR A 79 -12.47 11.18 0.22
N VAL A 80 -12.92 10.58 1.31
CA VAL A 80 -14.35 10.63 1.63
C VAL A 80 -14.73 12.00 2.19
N VAL A 81 -13.89 12.57 3.06
CA VAL A 81 -14.15 13.87 3.71
C VAL A 81 -14.25 14.99 2.69
N GLY A 82 -13.34 15.05 1.71
CA GLY A 82 -13.42 16.08 0.68
C GLY A 82 -14.64 15.96 -0.24
N VAL A 83 -15.22 14.74 -0.41
CA VAL A 83 -16.33 14.52 -1.37
C VAL A 83 -17.63 14.89 -0.69
N GLY A 84 -17.69 14.73 0.64
CA GLY A 84 -18.79 15.19 1.48
C GLY A 84 -19.00 16.70 1.48
N GLY A 85 -18.09 17.48 0.84
CA GLY A 85 -18.20 18.92 0.71
C GLY A 85 -17.70 19.64 1.97
N VAL A 86 -16.58 20.34 1.85
CA VAL A 86 -16.01 21.17 2.91
C VAL A 86 -16.29 22.63 2.61
N GLN A 87 -17.00 23.31 3.50
CA GLN A 87 -17.40 24.72 3.32
C GLN A 87 -16.29 25.72 3.69
N GLU A 88 -15.33 25.30 4.51
CA GLU A 88 -14.22 26.13 4.97
C GLU A 88 -13.02 26.02 4.02
N ASP A 89 -12.65 27.12 3.37
CA ASP A 89 -11.55 27.19 2.38
C ASP A 89 -10.21 26.69 2.95
N ASN A 90 -9.91 27.03 4.20
CA ASN A 90 -8.68 26.61 4.86
C ASN A 90 -8.63 25.08 5.06
N LEU A 91 -9.78 24.46 5.38
CA LEU A 91 -9.85 23.01 5.57
C LEU A 91 -9.79 22.29 4.21
N CYS A 92 -10.46 22.83 3.20
CA CYS A 92 -10.39 22.37 1.81
C CYS A 92 -8.93 22.33 1.30
N MET A 93 -8.19 23.40 1.59
CA MET A 93 -6.77 23.51 1.27
C MET A 93 -5.90 22.49 2.00
N CYS A 94 -6.05 22.38 3.32
CA CYS A 94 -5.31 21.41 4.13
C CYS A 94 -5.54 19.98 3.66
N LEU A 95 -6.79 19.64 3.29
CA LEU A 95 -7.11 18.34 2.71
C LEU A 95 -6.41 18.12 1.37
N ALA A 96 -6.46 19.09 0.45
CA ALA A 96 -5.78 19.00 -0.84
C ALA A 96 -4.28 18.69 -0.67
N PHE A 97 -3.57 19.51 0.12
CA PHE A 97 -2.15 19.29 0.41
C PHE A 97 -1.90 17.94 1.09
N GLY A 98 -2.75 17.57 2.06
CA GLY A 98 -2.67 16.28 2.75
C GLY A 98 -2.81 15.09 1.79
N ILE A 99 -3.77 15.13 0.87
CA ILE A 99 -4.01 14.07 -0.11
C ILE A 99 -2.81 13.95 -1.07
N HIS A 100 -2.29 15.08 -1.56
CA HIS A 100 -1.11 15.07 -2.43
C HIS A 100 0.12 14.53 -1.72
N TYR A 101 0.36 14.96 -0.48
CA TYR A 101 1.43 14.43 0.37
C TYR A 101 1.34 12.92 0.52
N LEU A 102 0.17 12.42 0.95
CA LEU A 102 -0.02 11.00 1.26
C LEU A 102 0.09 10.14 0.01
N ARG A 103 -0.43 10.60 -1.13
CA ARG A 103 -0.29 9.90 -2.42
C ARG A 103 1.15 9.79 -2.86
N LEU A 104 1.92 10.88 -2.76
CA LEU A 104 3.33 10.83 -3.10
C LEU A 104 4.11 9.97 -2.10
N ALA A 105 3.72 9.97 -0.82
CA ALA A 105 4.30 9.10 0.20
C ALA A 105 4.08 7.62 -0.13
N ILE A 106 2.87 7.22 -0.56
CA ILE A 106 2.58 5.85 -1.02
C ILE A 106 3.54 5.45 -2.14
N ILE A 107 3.70 6.30 -3.16
CA ILE A 107 4.58 6.03 -4.30
C ILE A 107 6.05 5.95 -3.85
N SER A 108 6.47 6.84 -2.95
CA SER A 108 7.85 6.91 -2.45
C SER A 108 8.20 5.69 -1.58
N TRP A 109 7.26 5.24 -0.74
CA TRP A 109 7.40 3.99 0.02
C TRP A 109 7.49 2.77 -0.90
N LEU A 110 6.67 2.70 -1.96
CA LEU A 110 6.79 1.64 -2.96
C LEU A 110 8.15 1.68 -3.68
N CYS A 111 8.65 2.86 -4.02
CA CYS A 111 9.98 3.05 -4.62
C CYS A 111 11.07 2.45 -3.72
N VAL A 112 11.07 2.82 -2.43
CA VAL A 112 11.97 2.24 -1.42
C VAL A 112 11.85 0.72 -1.35
N MET A 113 10.63 0.18 -1.32
CA MET A 113 10.41 -1.27 -1.24
C MET A 113 10.95 -2.03 -2.46
N THR A 114 10.79 -1.48 -3.66
CA THR A 114 11.33 -2.09 -4.88
C THR A 114 12.85 -1.99 -4.98
N TYR A 115 13.43 -0.90 -4.47
CA TYR A 115 14.87 -0.72 -4.38
C TYR A 115 15.53 -1.64 -3.34
N ASP A 116 14.92 -1.75 -2.15
CA ASP A 116 15.34 -2.70 -1.10
C ASP A 116 15.30 -4.14 -1.60
N MET A 117 14.28 -4.49 -2.39
CA MET A 117 14.18 -5.80 -3.04
C MET A 117 15.33 -6.03 -4.04
N LEU A 118 15.68 -5.04 -4.86
CA LEU A 118 16.81 -5.12 -5.80
C LEU A 118 18.11 -5.42 -5.05
N ILE A 119 18.41 -4.64 -4.01
CA ILE A 119 19.61 -4.84 -3.19
C ILE A 119 19.59 -6.23 -2.54
N THR A 120 18.45 -6.64 -2.00
CA THR A 120 18.28 -7.95 -1.37
C THR A 120 18.56 -9.09 -2.36
N PHE A 121 18.14 -8.97 -3.62
CA PHE A 121 18.40 -9.99 -4.64
C PHE A 121 19.85 -10.01 -5.10
N ARG A 122 20.53 -8.85 -5.14
CA ARG A 122 21.95 -8.75 -5.47
C ARG A 122 22.84 -9.35 -4.37
N ASN A 123 22.53 -9.07 -3.12
CA ASN A 123 23.39 -9.45 -1.99
C ASN A 123 23.18 -10.90 -1.53
N ASN A 124 21.97 -11.45 -1.70
CA ASN A 124 21.66 -12.80 -1.23
C ASN A 124 21.67 -13.82 -2.36
N VAL A 125 22.86 -14.21 -2.82
CA VAL A 125 22.99 -15.27 -3.84
C VAL A 125 22.49 -16.60 -3.31
N ASN A 126 22.61 -16.86 -2.00
CA ASN A 126 22.14 -18.05 -1.31
C ASN A 126 20.87 -17.79 -0.47
N LEU A 127 20.09 -18.85 -0.20
CA LEU A 127 18.84 -18.80 0.58
C LEU A 127 19.03 -18.41 2.06
N ASN A 128 20.27 -18.44 2.55
CA ASN A 128 20.63 -18.13 3.92
C ASN A 128 21.37 -16.79 3.99
N PRO A 129 20.66 -15.66 4.11
CA PRO A 129 21.30 -14.36 4.32
C PRO A 129 22.19 -14.42 5.57
N ARG A 130 23.40 -13.87 5.49
CA ARG A 130 24.17 -13.58 6.72
C ARG A 130 23.35 -12.58 7.54
N PRO A 131 23.19 -12.79 8.86
CA PRO A 131 22.51 -11.82 9.70
C PRO A 131 23.28 -10.49 9.66
N GLU A 132 22.62 -9.44 9.16
CA GLU A 132 23.18 -8.09 9.21
C GLU A 132 23.12 -7.56 10.64
N PRO A 133 24.14 -6.83 11.09
CA PRO A 133 24.14 -6.25 12.42
C PRO A 133 23.04 -5.17 12.53
N VAL A 134 22.42 -5.08 13.71
CA VAL A 134 21.21 -4.27 13.96
C VAL A 134 21.43 -2.78 13.64
N ASN A 135 22.62 -2.25 13.91
CA ASN A 135 22.99 -0.87 13.61
C ASN A 135 22.95 -0.54 12.10
N VAL A 136 23.41 -1.47 11.24
CA VAL A 136 23.36 -1.30 9.78
C VAL A 136 21.92 -1.33 9.30
N LEU A 137 21.09 -2.19 9.88
CA LEU A 137 19.66 -2.27 9.57
C LEU A 137 18.94 -0.96 9.90
N ILE A 138 19.17 -0.41 11.09
CA ILE A 138 18.59 0.87 11.52
C ILE A 138 19.07 2.02 10.63
N SER A 139 20.37 2.10 10.35
CA SER A 139 20.92 3.15 9.48
C SER A 139 20.30 3.11 8.07
N ARG A 140 20.14 1.91 7.50
CA ARG A 140 19.47 1.73 6.21
C ARG A 140 18.01 2.17 6.28
N PHE A 141 17.28 1.77 7.32
CA PHE A 141 15.88 2.17 7.51
C PHE A 141 15.71 3.69 7.62
N VAL A 142 16.58 4.36 8.39
CA VAL A 142 16.53 5.83 8.54
C VAL A 142 16.74 6.52 7.19
N LYS A 143 17.73 6.10 6.40
CA LYS A 143 17.98 6.65 5.05
C LYS A 143 16.76 6.48 4.13
N TYR A 144 16.14 5.31 4.17
CA TYR A 144 14.94 5.01 3.39
C TYR A 144 13.73 5.82 3.84
N SER A 145 13.53 5.96 5.14
CA SER A 145 12.45 6.77 5.71
C SER A 145 12.62 8.26 5.37
N LEU A 146 13.84 8.79 5.46
CA LEU A 146 14.16 10.17 5.07
C LEU A 146 13.83 10.43 3.60
N PHE A 147 14.13 9.49 2.70
CA PHE A 147 13.74 9.59 1.30
C PHE A 147 12.21 9.52 1.12
N ALA A 148 11.56 8.52 1.73
CA ALA A 148 10.14 8.26 1.55
C ALA A 148 9.23 9.38 2.05
N TRP A 149 9.62 10.08 3.12
CA TRP A 149 8.89 11.23 3.65
C TRP A 149 9.41 12.56 3.12
N GLY A 150 10.70 12.64 2.78
CA GLY A 150 11.33 13.86 2.27
C GLY A 150 10.80 14.25 0.90
N VAL A 151 10.63 13.30 -0.03
CA VAL A 151 10.11 13.58 -1.38
C VAL A 151 8.71 14.21 -1.33
N PRO A 152 7.72 13.65 -0.61
CA PRO A 152 6.41 14.27 -0.39
C PRO A 152 6.47 15.63 0.30
N SER A 153 7.33 15.78 1.31
CA SER A 153 7.46 17.04 2.06
C SER A 153 7.96 18.16 1.15
N LEU A 154 9.01 17.89 0.37
CA LEU A 154 9.59 18.86 -0.56
C LEU A 154 8.58 19.24 -1.66
N SER A 155 7.84 18.25 -2.18
CA SER A 155 6.73 18.44 -3.11
C SER A 155 5.67 19.42 -2.55
N VAL A 156 5.18 19.22 -1.33
CA VAL A 156 4.16 20.09 -0.73
C VAL A 156 4.72 21.48 -0.36
N ILE A 157 5.97 21.57 0.08
CA ILE A 157 6.63 22.85 0.34
C ILE A 157 6.74 23.66 -0.95
N SER A 158 7.24 23.05 -2.03
CA SER A 158 7.32 23.72 -3.34
C SER A 158 5.94 24.13 -3.87
N ALA A 159 4.90 23.31 -3.66
CA ALA A 159 3.53 23.65 -4.03
C ALA A 159 2.99 24.85 -3.25
N SER A 160 3.27 24.91 -1.95
CA SER A 160 2.89 26.04 -1.09
C SER A 160 3.60 27.33 -1.52
N VAL A 161 4.91 27.27 -1.78
CA VAL A 161 5.70 28.43 -2.24
C VAL A 161 5.19 28.92 -3.59
N MET A 162 5.01 28.03 -4.57
CA MET A 162 4.53 28.41 -5.89
C MET A 162 3.11 28.98 -5.86
N ARG A 163 2.26 28.45 -4.99
CA ARG A 163 0.94 29.03 -4.77
C ARG A 163 1.06 30.48 -4.33
N VAL A 164 1.88 30.80 -3.33
CA VAL A 164 2.06 32.19 -2.86
C VAL A 164 2.60 33.09 -3.97
N THR A 165 3.56 32.62 -4.77
CA THR A 165 4.15 33.42 -5.85
C THR A 165 3.18 33.65 -7.02
N ILE A 166 2.36 32.65 -7.37
CA ILE A 166 1.37 32.76 -8.46
C ILE A 166 0.13 33.55 -8.00
N ASN A 167 -0.23 33.46 -6.72
CA ASN A 167 -1.35 34.21 -6.11
C ASN A 167 -1.16 35.74 -6.17
N HIS A 168 0.03 36.24 -6.47
CA HIS A 168 0.27 37.65 -6.78
C HIS A 168 -0.12 38.06 -8.20
N GLN A 169 -0.46 37.13 -9.11
CA GLN A 169 -0.58 37.43 -10.54
C GLN A 169 -1.93 37.19 -11.21
N ASN A 170 -2.91 36.49 -10.65
CA ASN A 170 -4.33 36.51 -11.07
C ASN A 170 -5.11 35.43 -10.32
N VAL A 171 -6.17 35.79 -9.60
CA VAL A 171 -7.12 34.85 -9.00
C VAL A 171 -8.21 34.56 -10.01
N ASP A 172 -8.07 33.45 -10.73
CA ASP A 172 -9.19 32.87 -11.48
C ASP A 172 -9.42 31.42 -11.03
N ASN A 173 -10.50 31.25 -10.26
CA ASN A 173 -11.36 30.07 -10.25
C ASN A 173 -10.72 28.75 -9.81
N LEU A 174 -10.36 28.66 -8.53
CA LEU A 174 -10.37 27.36 -7.86
C LEU A 174 -11.84 26.94 -7.73
N ASN A 175 -12.25 25.95 -8.53
CA ASN A 175 -13.64 25.49 -8.57
C ASN A 175 -14.12 25.15 -7.14
N PRO A 176 -15.08 25.90 -6.56
CA PRO A 176 -15.34 25.93 -5.11
C PRO A 176 -15.90 24.63 -4.52
N TYR A 177 -16.11 23.60 -5.34
CA TYR A 177 -16.78 22.36 -4.96
C TYR A 177 -15.86 21.14 -4.84
N ASN A 178 -14.59 21.23 -5.29
CA ASN A 178 -13.69 20.08 -5.39
C ASN A 178 -12.31 20.36 -4.75
N CYS A 179 -12.17 20.07 -3.45
CA CYS A 179 -10.99 20.28 -2.60
C CYS A 179 -9.76 19.39 -2.88
N TRP A 180 -9.53 19.03 -4.15
CA TRP A 180 -8.63 17.93 -4.55
C TRP A 180 -7.57 18.33 -5.54
N PHE A 181 -7.85 19.36 -6.34
CA PHE A 181 -7.08 19.64 -7.54
C PHE A 181 -6.45 21.02 -7.40
N PHE A 182 -5.12 21.04 -7.38
CA PHE A 182 -4.37 22.26 -7.61
C PHE A 182 -4.60 22.79 -9.03
N GLU A 183 -4.27 24.05 -9.21
CA GLU A 183 -4.03 24.65 -10.53
C GLU A 183 -3.14 23.72 -11.39
N LYS A 184 -3.40 23.65 -12.70
CA LYS A 184 -2.76 22.68 -13.61
C LYS A 184 -1.24 22.74 -13.52
N THR A 185 -0.68 23.96 -13.52
CA THR A 185 0.76 24.22 -13.44
C THR A 185 1.36 23.68 -12.15
N ILE A 186 0.77 24.02 -11.00
CA ILE A 186 1.22 23.57 -9.68
C ILE A 186 1.13 22.04 -9.58
N TYR A 187 -0.01 21.46 -9.99
CA TYR A 187 -0.20 20.00 -9.97
C TYR A 187 0.86 19.27 -10.81
N ASN A 188 1.10 19.73 -12.04
CA ASN A 188 2.04 19.07 -12.94
C ASN A 188 3.48 19.12 -12.39
N LEU A 189 3.90 20.28 -11.89
CA LEU A 189 5.27 20.47 -11.44
C LEU A 189 5.55 19.83 -10.07
N THR A 190 4.62 19.90 -9.12
CA THR A 190 4.87 19.45 -7.73
C THR A 190 4.37 18.07 -7.38
N PHE A 191 3.45 17.53 -8.19
CA PHE A 191 2.91 16.19 -7.99
C PHE A 191 3.25 15.27 -9.16
N ALA A 192 2.85 15.63 -10.39
CA ALA A 192 2.98 14.73 -11.52
C ALA A 192 4.46 14.43 -11.87
N MET A 193 5.32 15.45 -11.86
CA MET A 193 6.76 15.29 -12.13
C MET A 193 7.45 14.42 -11.07
N PRO A 194 7.36 14.69 -9.74
CA PRO A 194 7.92 13.79 -8.73
C PRO A 194 7.35 12.37 -8.80
N ALA A 195 6.04 12.22 -9.03
CA ALA A 195 5.41 10.92 -9.16
C ALA A 195 5.97 10.13 -10.36
N LEU A 196 6.13 10.78 -11.52
CA LEU A 196 6.70 10.17 -12.72
C LEU A 196 8.14 9.71 -12.49
N CYS A 197 8.98 10.55 -11.86
CA CYS A 197 10.34 10.18 -11.48
C CYS A 197 10.37 8.96 -10.56
N CYS A 198 9.49 8.90 -9.56
CA CYS A 198 9.39 7.72 -8.69
C CYS A 198 8.90 6.48 -9.45
N PHE A 199 7.91 6.59 -10.33
CA PHE A 199 7.45 5.46 -11.15
C PHE A 199 8.53 4.95 -12.11
N ALA A 200 9.33 5.84 -12.70
CA ALA A 200 10.48 5.46 -13.51
C ALA A 200 11.53 4.70 -12.67
N ALA A 201 11.84 5.18 -11.46
CA ALA A 201 12.75 4.50 -10.54
C ALA A 201 12.22 3.14 -10.07
N ILE A 202 10.91 3.03 -9.83
CA ILE A 202 10.22 1.76 -9.54
C ILE A 202 10.37 0.80 -10.72
N ALA A 203 10.10 1.25 -11.94
CA ALA A 203 10.20 0.42 -13.14
C ALA A 203 11.63 -0.09 -13.36
N ASP A 204 12.64 0.79 -13.28
CA ASP A 204 14.06 0.40 -13.36
C ASP A 204 14.43 -0.62 -12.28
N SER A 205 14.03 -0.36 -11.04
CA SER A 205 14.30 -1.28 -9.92
C SER A 205 13.64 -2.64 -10.11
N LEU A 206 12.41 -2.69 -10.63
CA LEU A 206 11.70 -3.94 -10.92
C LEU A 206 12.36 -4.72 -12.06
N VAL A 207 12.75 -4.06 -13.15
CA VAL A 207 13.44 -4.69 -14.29
C VAL A 207 14.80 -5.26 -13.85
N ARG A 208 15.62 -4.46 -13.16
CA ARG A 208 16.90 -4.92 -12.61
C ARG A 208 16.73 -6.06 -11.61
N SER A 209 15.69 -6.02 -10.79
CA SER A 209 15.39 -7.09 -9.84
C SER A 209 15.01 -8.38 -10.55
N TRP A 210 14.22 -8.30 -11.63
CA TRP A 210 13.87 -9.46 -12.44
C TRP A 210 15.11 -10.08 -13.10
N LEU A 211 15.97 -9.26 -13.71
CA LEU A 211 17.24 -9.71 -14.30
C LEU A 211 18.15 -10.38 -13.26
N THR A 212 18.35 -9.71 -12.12
CA THR A 212 19.17 -10.22 -11.01
C THR A 212 18.60 -11.51 -10.44
N ALA A 213 17.28 -11.60 -10.25
CA ALA A 213 16.62 -12.80 -9.76
C ALA A 213 16.83 -13.97 -10.73
N ARG A 214 16.75 -13.74 -12.04
CA ARG A 214 16.96 -14.77 -13.06
C ARG A 214 18.40 -15.27 -13.08
N ALA A 215 19.38 -14.35 -13.02
CA ALA A 215 20.80 -14.70 -12.97
C ALA A 215 21.15 -15.49 -11.71
N THR A 216 20.76 -15.00 -10.53
CA THR A 216 21.08 -15.63 -9.24
C THR A 216 20.36 -16.97 -9.03
N VAL A 217 19.16 -17.16 -9.57
CA VAL A 217 18.47 -18.47 -9.58
C VAL A 217 19.15 -19.44 -10.55
N GLY A 218 19.77 -18.94 -11.63
CA GLY A 218 20.56 -19.75 -12.56
C GLY A 218 21.85 -20.30 -11.95
N LEU A 219 22.48 -19.54 -11.05
CA LEU A 219 23.73 -19.92 -10.36
C LEU A 219 23.55 -21.03 -9.29
N GLN A 220 22.31 -21.42 -9.00
CA GLN A 220 22.01 -22.38 -7.93
C GLN A 220 22.06 -23.81 -8.43
N VAL A 221 23.01 -24.57 -7.87
CA VAL A 221 23.25 -25.97 -8.22
C VAL A 221 22.15 -26.89 -7.63
N ASP A 222 21.71 -26.64 -6.39
CA ASP A 222 20.66 -27.45 -5.78
C ASP A 222 19.27 -27.12 -6.35
N LYS A 223 18.65 -28.11 -7.00
CA LYS A 223 17.30 -28.01 -7.60
C LYS A 223 16.25 -27.59 -6.57
N LYS A 224 16.30 -28.10 -5.34
CA LYS A 224 15.29 -27.83 -4.30
C LYS A 224 15.38 -26.38 -3.80
N THR A 225 16.59 -25.90 -3.55
CA THR A 225 16.90 -24.51 -3.18
C THR A 225 16.56 -23.55 -4.31
N ARG A 226 16.90 -23.89 -5.56
CA ARG A 226 16.57 -23.13 -6.77
C ARG A 226 15.06 -22.93 -6.94
N LEU A 227 14.26 -23.99 -6.89
CA LEU A 227 12.79 -23.89 -7.03
C LEU A 227 12.17 -23.04 -5.91
N LYS A 228 12.63 -23.22 -4.67
CA LYS A 228 12.16 -22.43 -3.52
C LYS A 228 12.48 -20.94 -3.69
N MET A 229 13.70 -20.59 -4.11
CA MET A 229 14.08 -19.20 -4.38
C MET A 229 13.30 -18.59 -5.52
N HIS A 230 13.22 -19.29 -6.65
CA HIS A 230 12.44 -18.84 -7.80
C HIS A 230 10.99 -18.53 -7.38
N ARG A 231 10.34 -19.47 -6.69
CA ARG A 231 8.96 -19.26 -6.22
C ARG A 231 8.82 -18.07 -5.28
N LYS A 232 9.72 -17.90 -4.30
CA LYS A 232 9.64 -16.78 -3.33
C LYS A 232 9.86 -15.44 -4.02
N ARG A 233 10.91 -15.32 -4.84
CA ARG A 233 11.28 -14.08 -5.53
C ARG A 233 10.26 -13.68 -6.59
N THR A 234 9.81 -14.62 -7.41
CA THR A 234 8.79 -14.37 -8.44
C THR A 234 7.48 -13.92 -7.83
N LEU A 235 7.06 -14.51 -6.71
CA LEU A 235 5.87 -14.10 -5.99
C LEU A 235 5.98 -12.67 -5.43
N GLN A 236 7.14 -12.33 -4.84
CA GLN A 236 7.40 -10.98 -4.32
C GLN A 236 7.44 -9.94 -5.45
N LEU A 237 8.11 -10.25 -6.57
CA LEU A 237 8.14 -9.40 -7.77
C LEU A 237 6.73 -9.16 -8.32
N HIS A 238 5.95 -10.23 -8.50
CA HIS A 238 4.59 -10.13 -9.03
C HIS A 238 3.71 -9.25 -8.13
N LEU A 239 3.84 -9.38 -6.80
CA LEU A 239 3.12 -8.54 -5.86
C LEU A 239 3.43 -7.06 -6.06
N TYR A 240 4.71 -6.68 -6.11
CA TYR A 240 5.10 -5.27 -6.29
C TYR A 240 4.75 -4.73 -7.67
N VAL A 241 4.85 -5.55 -8.74
CA VAL A 241 4.36 -5.17 -10.08
C VAL A 241 2.85 -4.91 -10.06
N LYS A 242 2.06 -5.77 -9.39
CA LYS A 242 0.61 -5.58 -9.26
C LYS A 242 0.27 -4.29 -8.51
N ILE A 243 0.97 -4.00 -7.41
CA ILE A 243 0.75 -2.75 -6.65
C ILE A 243 1.16 -1.55 -7.51
N ALA A 244 2.35 -1.57 -8.12
CA ALA A 244 2.86 -0.49 -8.95
C ALA A 244 1.92 -0.16 -10.13
N THR A 245 1.42 -1.19 -10.82
CA THR A 245 0.49 -1.02 -11.94
C THR A 245 -0.85 -0.42 -11.49
N LEU A 246 -1.41 -0.88 -10.36
CA LEU A 246 -2.64 -0.30 -9.79
C LEU A 246 -2.44 1.17 -9.40
N LEU A 247 -1.33 1.51 -8.76
CA LEU A 247 -1.02 2.89 -8.40
C LEU A 247 -0.82 3.76 -9.64
N PHE A 248 -0.05 3.29 -10.61
CA PHE A 248 0.24 4.03 -11.84
C PHE A 248 -1.04 4.29 -12.64
N ALA A 249 -1.89 3.29 -12.83
CA ALA A 249 -3.13 3.43 -13.60
C ALA A 249 -4.05 4.51 -13.03
N VAL A 250 -4.28 4.52 -11.72
CA VAL A 250 -5.10 5.56 -11.06
C VAL A 250 -4.48 6.95 -11.23
N ASN A 251 -3.15 7.06 -11.13
CA ASN A 251 -2.47 8.34 -11.33
C ASN A 251 -2.55 8.83 -12.78
N VAL A 252 -2.48 7.92 -13.77
CA VAL A 252 -2.67 8.26 -15.19
C VAL A 252 -4.08 8.80 -15.43
N PHE A 253 -5.12 8.15 -14.90
CA PHE A 253 -6.48 8.69 -15.01
C PHE A 253 -6.62 10.07 -14.36
N GLY A 254 -5.98 10.29 -13.20
CA GLY A 254 -5.95 11.61 -12.56
C GLY A 254 -5.21 12.67 -13.39
N TYR A 255 -4.10 12.31 -14.01
CA TYR A 255 -3.34 13.21 -14.89
C TYR A 255 -4.14 13.58 -16.16
N VAL A 256 -4.79 12.60 -16.79
CA VAL A 256 -5.63 12.80 -17.97
C VAL A 256 -6.88 13.61 -17.62
N ALA A 257 -7.52 13.34 -16.48
CA ALA A 257 -8.65 14.17 -16.01
C ALA A 257 -8.23 15.63 -15.79
N ARG A 258 -6.97 15.89 -15.40
CA ARG A 258 -6.51 17.27 -15.18
C ARG A 258 -6.07 18.00 -16.44
N ASN A 259 -5.36 17.31 -17.33
CA ASN A 259 -4.67 17.90 -18.49
C ASN A 259 -5.30 17.54 -19.84
N GLY A 260 -6.27 16.63 -19.86
CA GLY A 260 -6.91 16.14 -21.08
C GLY A 260 -7.82 17.17 -21.73
N SER A 261 -8.23 16.86 -22.96
CA SER A 261 -9.17 17.66 -23.74
C SER A 261 -10.60 17.58 -23.16
N PRO A 262 -11.48 18.56 -23.43
CA PRO A 262 -12.85 18.60 -22.89
C PRO A 262 -13.69 17.34 -23.16
N ALA A 263 -13.39 16.60 -24.23
CA ALA A 263 -14.09 15.36 -24.59
C ALA A 263 -13.64 14.12 -23.77
N SER A 264 -12.38 14.07 -23.32
CA SER A 264 -11.85 13.00 -22.48
C SER A 264 -12.05 13.25 -20.98
N ASP A 265 -12.38 14.49 -20.62
CA ASP A 265 -12.46 14.98 -19.24
C ASP A 265 -13.51 14.21 -18.39
N PRO A 266 -14.78 14.00 -18.84
CA PRO A 266 -15.79 13.37 -17.98
C PRO A 266 -15.50 11.88 -17.72
N VAL A 267 -15.04 11.15 -18.74
CA VAL A 267 -14.75 9.71 -18.62
C VAL A 267 -13.51 9.48 -17.76
N ALA A 268 -12.44 10.26 -17.97
CA ALA A 268 -11.23 10.17 -17.16
C ALA A 268 -11.51 10.57 -15.71
N TRP A 269 -12.35 11.58 -15.49
CA TRP A 269 -12.81 12.01 -14.17
C TRP A 269 -13.54 10.90 -13.42
N ILE A 270 -14.54 10.28 -14.05
CA ILE A 270 -15.30 9.17 -13.46
C ILE A 270 -14.36 7.98 -13.19
N ALA A 271 -13.53 7.60 -14.16
CA ALA A 271 -12.59 6.48 -14.03
C ALA A 271 -11.58 6.70 -12.91
N TYR A 272 -11.08 7.92 -12.75
CA TYR A 272 -10.19 8.28 -11.65
C TYR A 272 -10.90 8.20 -10.29
N ASN A 273 -12.11 8.75 -10.16
CA ASN A 273 -12.89 8.70 -8.91
C ASN A 273 -13.19 7.26 -8.49
N VAL A 274 -13.70 6.45 -9.42
CA VAL A 274 -14.02 5.04 -9.18
C VAL A 274 -12.74 4.25 -8.91
N GLY A 275 -11.71 4.43 -9.75
CA GLY A 275 -10.43 3.75 -9.61
C GLY A 275 -9.77 4.06 -8.27
N HIS A 276 -9.80 5.31 -7.82
CA HIS A 276 -9.28 5.71 -6.53
C HIS A 276 -10.11 5.12 -5.38
N SER A 277 -11.45 5.10 -5.47
CA SER A 277 -12.32 4.49 -4.46
C SER A 277 -12.05 2.98 -4.25
N LEU A 278 -11.68 2.27 -5.32
CA LEU A 278 -11.38 0.83 -5.31
C LEU A 278 -9.89 0.50 -5.08
N GLN A 279 -9.01 1.50 -5.16
CA GLN A 279 -7.56 1.30 -5.10
C GLN A 279 -7.15 0.61 -3.79
N GLY A 280 -7.72 1.05 -2.66
CA GLY A 280 -7.44 0.51 -1.33
C GLY A 280 -7.75 -0.98 -1.22
N ILE A 281 -8.97 -1.41 -1.61
CA ILE A 281 -9.36 -2.82 -1.55
C ILE A 281 -8.53 -3.69 -2.49
N LEU A 282 -8.21 -3.22 -3.70
CA LEU A 282 -7.40 -3.98 -4.66
C LEU A 282 -5.97 -4.22 -4.15
N VAL A 283 -5.37 -3.21 -3.52
CA VAL A 283 -4.05 -3.35 -2.88
C VAL A 283 -4.15 -4.24 -1.65
N ALA A 284 -5.16 -4.05 -0.79
CA ALA A 284 -5.37 -4.89 0.39
C ALA A 284 -5.52 -6.38 0.01
N LEU A 285 -6.30 -6.69 -1.03
CA LEU A 285 -6.45 -8.04 -1.56
C LEU A 285 -5.15 -8.57 -2.17
N ALA A 286 -4.42 -7.76 -2.95
CA ALA A 286 -3.13 -8.17 -3.51
C ALA A 286 -2.14 -8.60 -2.41
N VAL A 287 -2.12 -7.84 -1.32
CA VAL A 287 -1.23 -8.03 -0.18
C VAL A 287 -1.66 -9.21 0.71
N THR A 288 -2.95 -9.32 1.02
CA THR A 288 -3.49 -10.36 1.92
C THR A 288 -3.73 -11.72 1.26
N CYS A 289 -4.18 -11.75 -0.01
CA CYS A 289 -4.40 -12.99 -0.77
C CYS A 289 -3.10 -13.63 -1.26
N ASN A 290 -1.94 -13.14 -0.83
CA ASN A 290 -0.66 -13.76 -1.12
C ASN A 290 -0.65 -15.19 -0.55
N CYS A 291 -0.30 -16.17 -1.39
CA CYS A 291 -0.20 -17.59 -1.03
C CYS A 291 0.65 -17.84 0.23
N GLN A 292 1.61 -16.97 0.55
CA GLN A 292 2.39 -17.04 1.80
C GLN A 292 1.53 -16.76 3.03
N VAL A 293 0.75 -15.68 3.00
CA VAL A 293 -0.18 -15.30 4.07
C VAL A 293 -1.28 -16.35 4.20
N LEU A 294 -1.85 -16.80 3.08
CA LEU A 294 -2.85 -17.87 3.07
C LEU A 294 -2.32 -19.19 3.69
N LYS A 295 -1.03 -19.48 3.47
CA LYS A 295 -0.36 -20.65 4.06
C LYS A 295 -0.15 -20.51 5.56
N ILE A 296 0.08 -19.29 6.06
CA ILE A 296 0.14 -19.01 7.51
C ILE A 296 -1.24 -19.19 8.12
N TYR A 297 -2.31 -18.68 7.50
CA TYR A 297 -3.69 -18.89 7.95
C TYR A 297 -4.08 -20.37 7.95
N THR A 298 -3.80 -21.13 6.88
CA THR A 298 -4.11 -22.57 6.84
C THR A 298 -3.28 -23.38 7.84
N ARG A 299 -2.02 -22.99 8.11
CA ARG A 299 -1.20 -23.64 9.15
C ARG A 299 -1.69 -23.34 10.57
N SER A 300 -2.10 -22.09 10.85
CA SER A 300 -2.65 -21.73 12.15
C SER A 300 -4.00 -22.42 12.39
N PHE A 301 -4.83 -22.53 11.33
CA PHE A 301 -6.11 -23.22 11.38
C PHE A 301 -5.94 -24.74 11.54
N ALA A 302 -4.97 -25.35 10.85
CA ALA A 302 -4.63 -26.76 11.02
C ALA A 302 -4.06 -27.07 12.42
N ARG A 303 -3.23 -26.18 12.99
CA ARG A 303 -2.73 -26.28 14.37
C ARG A 303 -3.85 -26.12 15.40
N ARG A 304 -4.78 -25.17 15.19
CA ARG A 304 -5.99 -25.04 16.04
C ARG A 304 -6.90 -26.26 15.94
N ARG A 305 -7.07 -26.84 14.74
CA ARG A 305 -7.85 -28.08 14.53
C ARG A 305 -7.22 -29.29 15.23
N ARG A 306 -5.89 -29.38 15.29
CA ARG A 306 -5.17 -30.40 16.08
C ARG A 306 -5.21 -30.17 17.59
N ARG A 307 -5.47 -28.94 18.05
CA ARG A 307 -5.57 -28.58 19.48
C ARG A 307 -7.00 -28.64 20.04
N ARG A 308 -8.03 -28.83 19.21
CA ARG A 308 -9.36 -29.21 19.72
C ARG A 308 -9.28 -30.67 20.19
N PRO A 309 -9.47 -30.96 21.49
CA PRO A 309 -9.58 -32.35 21.94
C PRO A 309 -10.79 -32.96 21.21
N ARG A 310 -10.55 -34.11 20.59
CA ARG A 310 -11.59 -34.92 19.98
C ARG A 310 -12.40 -35.55 21.11
N ASN A 311 -13.43 -34.86 21.58
CA ASN A 311 -14.42 -35.46 22.49
C ASN A 311 -15.26 -36.49 21.70
N GLY A 312 -15.24 -37.73 22.18
CA GLY A 312 -16.02 -38.88 21.68
C GLY A 312 -15.29 -39.71 20.61
N SER A 313 -14.97 -40.99 20.76
CA SER A 313 -15.51 -42.01 21.67
C SER A 313 -14.44 -43.06 21.98
N ALA A 314 -14.53 -43.62 23.18
CA ALA A 314 -13.85 -44.84 23.58
C ALA A 314 -14.29 -46.01 22.69
N THR A 315 -13.32 -46.83 22.26
CA THR A 315 -13.31 -48.32 22.23
C THR A 315 -12.32 -48.79 21.18
N ALA A 316 -11.16 -49.27 21.62
CA ALA A 316 -10.42 -50.39 21.04
C ALA A 316 -9.16 -50.63 21.90
N LEU A 317 -9.36 -51.32 23.02
CA LEU A 317 -8.34 -52.20 23.60
C LEU A 317 -8.14 -53.34 22.60
N PHE A 318 -6.92 -53.55 22.12
CA PHE A 318 -6.19 -54.83 22.15
C PHE A 318 -4.88 -54.70 21.37
N ASP A 319 -3.80 -54.66 22.16
CA ASP A 319 -2.54 -55.38 22.00
C ASP A 319 -1.78 -55.31 20.66
N LYS A 320 -0.72 -54.51 20.65
CA LYS A 320 0.61 -55.04 20.33
C LYS A 320 1.72 -54.21 20.98
N ARG A 321 2.27 -54.81 22.03
CA ARG A 321 3.53 -54.49 22.68
C ARG A 321 4.66 -54.48 21.64
N ASP A 322 5.37 -53.37 21.50
CA ASP A 322 6.81 -53.33 21.15
C ASP A 322 7.39 -51.93 21.42
N ASN A 323 8.40 -51.92 22.28
CA ASN A 323 9.45 -50.93 22.58
C ASN A 323 9.44 -49.61 21.80
N ASP A 324 9.28 -48.48 22.48
CA ASP A 324 10.47 -47.72 22.90
C ASP A 324 10.16 -46.61 23.90
N ILE A 325 11.07 -46.53 24.85
CA ILE A 325 11.10 -45.64 26.02
C ILE A 325 11.74 -44.32 25.58
N SER A 326 11.07 -43.22 25.90
CA SER A 326 11.68 -41.90 26.13
C SER A 326 12.46 -41.24 24.99
N ASP A 327 11.83 -40.29 24.29
CA ASP A 327 12.57 -39.21 23.64
C ASP A 327 11.89 -37.85 23.87
N THR A 328 11.88 -37.46 25.14
CA THR A 328 11.79 -36.07 25.58
C THR A 328 13.11 -35.36 25.29
N THR A 329 13.35 -34.97 24.04
CA THR A 329 14.60 -34.29 23.67
C THR A 329 14.34 -33.10 22.75
N TYR A 330 13.79 -32.01 23.31
CA TYR A 330 13.68 -30.72 22.61
C TYR A 330 14.02 -29.48 23.48
N LEU A 331 14.61 -29.65 24.66
CA LEU A 331 14.91 -28.52 25.55
C LEU A 331 16.35 -28.46 26.10
N GLN A 332 17.30 -29.23 25.54
CA GLN A 332 18.68 -29.28 26.04
C GLN A 332 19.76 -28.74 25.09
N ASN A 333 19.40 -28.20 23.92
CA ASN A 333 20.36 -27.55 23.01
C ASN A 333 20.43 -26.01 23.15
N LEU A 334 20.15 -25.47 24.34
CA LEU A 334 20.14 -24.01 24.60
C LEU A 334 21.06 -23.54 25.73
N THR A 335 21.96 -24.38 26.24
CA THR A 335 23.02 -23.94 27.15
C THR A 335 24.34 -23.83 26.39
N TRP A 336 24.76 -22.59 26.15
CA TRP A 336 26.11 -22.26 25.71
C TRP A 336 27.05 -22.34 26.91
N ASP A 337 27.92 -23.35 26.95
CA ASP A 337 29.08 -23.32 27.86
C ASP A 337 30.28 -22.66 27.14
N PRO A 338 30.98 -21.71 27.79
CA PRO A 338 32.20 -21.13 27.23
C PRO A 338 33.38 -22.10 27.36
N VAL A 339 34.17 -22.21 26.27
CA VAL A 339 35.42 -22.99 26.21
C VAL A 339 36.50 -22.33 27.09
N PRO A 340 37.19 -23.05 28.00
CA PRO A 340 38.30 -22.50 28.74
C PRO A 340 39.57 -22.42 27.87
N LEU A 341 40.31 -21.31 28.01
CA LEU A 341 41.60 -21.10 27.39
C LEU A 341 42.67 -22.03 28.00
N PRO A 342 43.61 -22.55 27.19
CA PRO A 342 44.76 -23.30 27.71
C PRO A 342 45.74 -22.34 28.41
N VAL A 343 46.31 -22.85 29.52
CA VAL A 343 47.25 -22.21 30.47
C VAL A 343 48.52 -21.70 29.80
#